data_AF-A0A7G2JZ03-F1
#
_entry.id   AF-A0A7G2JZ03-F1
#
_cell.length_a   1.000
_cell.length_b   1.000
_cell.length_c   1.000
_cell.angle_alpha   90.00
_cell.angle_beta   90.00
_cell.angle_gamma   90.00
#
_symmetry.space_group_name_H-M   'P 1'
#
loop_
_entity.id
_entity.type
_entity.pdbx_description
1 polymer ?
#
loop_
_entity_poly.entity_id
_entity_poly.type
_entity_poly.pdbx_seq_one_letter_code
_entity_poly.pdbx_strand_id
1 'polypeptide(L)'
;MLGVCSALSDVPVVVPTVNESQLFELRQRNIISLPDPQVSQLALTLAPILQETNLNQVFVTSSLPASYTDAETVTKLAGQTARLLNGIPLDEEETRLAFDVYPHQAPNLSN
;
A
#
# COMPACT_ATOMS: atom_id res chain seq x y z
N MET A 1 -7.17 5.28 3.44
CA MET A 1 -5.88 5.71 4.04
C MET A 1 -5.69 4.91 5.31
N LEU A 2 -4.55 4.23 5.49
CA LEU A 2 -4.36 3.26 6.59
C LEU A 2 -3.94 3.91 7.94
N GLY A 3 -3.54 5.19 7.94
CA GLY A 3 -3.23 5.89 9.17
C GLY A 3 -4.48 6.19 9.98
N VAL A 4 -4.57 5.66 11.21
CA VAL A 4 -5.75 5.87 12.09
C VAL A 4 -6.04 7.36 12.32
N CYS A 5 -4.99 8.18 12.40
CA CYS A 5 -5.10 9.62 12.63
C CYS A 5 -5.23 10.43 11.33
N SER A 6 -5.20 9.79 10.16
CA SER A 6 -5.10 10.48 8.88
C SER A 6 -6.38 11.22 8.47
N ALA A 7 -7.51 10.88 9.10
CA ALA A 7 -8.79 11.55 8.91
C ALA A 7 -8.98 12.77 9.82
N LEU A 8 -8.06 13.00 10.76
CA LEU A 8 -8.12 14.15 11.67
C LEU A 8 -7.59 15.39 10.95
N SER A 9 -8.39 16.46 10.94
CA SER A 9 -8.09 17.69 10.19
C SER A 9 -6.83 18.43 10.66
N ASP A 10 -6.34 18.14 11.85
CA ASP A 10 -5.17 18.75 12.49
C ASP A 10 -3.99 17.79 12.64
N VAL A 11 -4.03 16.66 11.92
CA VAL A 11 -2.90 15.74 11.80
C VAL A 11 -2.42 15.73 10.34
N PRO A 12 -1.20 16.24 10.05
CA PRO A 12 -0.69 16.24 8.69
C PRO A 12 -0.34 14.82 8.24
N VAL A 13 -0.64 14.52 6.97
CA VAL A 13 -0.25 13.28 6.30
C VAL A 13 1.02 13.54 5.51
N VAL A 14 2.16 13.00 5.96
CA VAL A 14 3.47 13.38 5.43
C VAL A 14 4.14 12.23 4.70
N VAL A 15 4.58 12.50 3.47
CA VAL A 15 5.59 11.75 2.74
C VAL A 15 6.89 12.57 2.81
N PRO A 16 7.93 12.08 3.50
CA PRO A 16 9.22 12.77 3.55
C PRO A 16 9.71 13.16 2.15
N THR A 17 10.41 14.29 2.04
CA THR A 17 10.90 14.91 0.79
C THR A 17 9.84 15.39 -0.23
N VAL A 18 8.58 14.96 -0.14
CA VAL A 18 7.50 15.40 -1.04
C VAL A 18 6.73 16.59 -0.47
N ASN A 19 6.27 16.47 0.79
CA ASN A 19 5.51 17.50 1.49
C ASN A 19 6.04 17.73 2.91
N GLU A 20 7.36 17.61 3.08
CA GLU A 20 8.06 17.74 4.37
C GLU A 20 7.81 19.09 5.07
N SER A 21 7.53 20.15 4.31
CA SER A 21 7.15 21.46 4.87
C SER A 21 5.90 21.40 5.75
N GLN A 22 5.02 20.40 5.60
CA GLN A 22 3.85 20.23 6.46
C GLN A 22 4.20 19.80 7.89
N LEU A 23 5.45 19.38 8.14
CA LEU A 23 5.92 19.09 9.49
C LEU A 23 5.91 20.33 10.41
N PHE A 24 5.85 21.55 9.87
CA PHE A 24 5.66 22.74 10.73
C PHE A 24 4.30 22.76 11.44
N GLU A 25 3.30 22.05 10.92
CA GLU A 25 1.96 21.95 11.51
C GLU A 25 1.89 20.99 12.71
N LEU A 26 2.95 20.21 12.96
CA LEU A 26 3.08 19.28 14.10
C LEU A 26 2.82 19.91 15.46
N ARG A 27 2.96 21.23 15.59
CA ARG A 27 2.83 21.95 16.86
C ARG A 27 1.46 21.85 17.52
N GLN A 28 0.42 21.44 16.78
CA GLN A 28 -0.94 21.34 17.33
C GLN A 28 -1.16 20.08 18.17
N ARG A 29 -0.63 18.93 17.74
CA ARG A 29 -0.86 17.62 18.40
C ARG A 29 0.37 16.76 18.65
N ASN A 30 1.52 17.11 18.09
CA ASN A 30 2.73 16.28 18.06
C ASN A 30 2.49 14.89 17.43
N ILE A 31 1.57 14.81 16.47
CA ILE A 31 1.23 13.58 15.74
C ILE A 31 1.32 13.89 14.24
N ILE A 32 1.97 13.00 13.49
CA ILE A 32 1.86 12.92 12.03
C ILE A 32 1.24 11.58 11.66
N SER A 33 0.56 11.56 10.52
CA SER A 33 0.13 10.32 9.90
C SER A 33 1.01 9.99 8.69
N LEU A 34 1.28 8.71 8.49
CA LEU A 34 1.81 8.24 7.21
C LEU A 34 0.65 7.92 6.27
N PRO A 35 0.78 8.20 4.97
CA PRO A 35 -0.18 7.73 3.98
C PRO A 35 -0.02 6.22 3.76
N ASP A 36 -0.90 5.66 2.94
CA ASP A 36 -0.77 4.28 2.49
C ASP A 36 0.62 4.04 1.84
N PRO A 37 1.26 2.87 2.03
CA PRO A 37 2.52 2.57 1.37
C PRO A 37 2.48 2.75 -0.16
N GLN A 38 1.35 2.42 -0.81
CA GLN A 38 1.19 2.59 -2.27
C GLN A 38 1.18 4.07 -2.66
N VAL A 39 0.49 4.90 -1.88
CA VAL A 39 0.46 6.35 -2.09
C VAL A 39 1.84 6.97 -1.88
N SER A 40 2.56 6.54 -0.84
CA SER A 40 3.92 7.01 -0.56
C SER A 40 4.88 6.66 -1.71
N GLN A 41 4.84 5.42 -2.18
CA GLN A 41 5.66 4.96 -3.31
C GLN A 41 5.37 5.75 -4.58
N LEU A 42 4.09 5.96 -4.90
CA LEU A 42 3.68 6.73 -6.05
C LEU A 42 4.12 8.20 -5.93
N ALA A 43 3.89 8.83 -4.78
CA ALA A 43 4.27 10.22 -4.53
C ALA A 43 5.78 10.43 -4.68
N LEU A 44 6.60 9.56 -4.08
CA LEU A 44 8.07 9.63 -4.21
C LEU A 44 8.53 9.44 -5.66
N THR A 45 7.89 8.53 -6.39
CA THR A 45 8.23 8.26 -7.81
C THR A 45 7.86 9.42 -8.71
N LEU A 46 6.70 10.06 -8.46
CA LEU A 46 6.20 11.17 -9.28
C LEU A 46 6.81 12.53 -8.90
N ALA A 47 7.33 12.69 -7.68
CA ALA A 47 7.89 13.95 -7.19
C ALA A 47 8.90 14.62 -8.15
N PRO A 48 9.93 13.94 -8.68
CA PRO A 48 10.86 14.56 -9.63
C PRO A 48 10.18 14.95 -10.95
N ILE A 49 9.22 14.15 -11.43
CA ILE A 49 8.50 14.43 -12.68
C ILE A 49 7.64 15.71 -12.52
N LEU A 50 7.00 15.86 -11.37
CA LEU A 50 6.17 17.03 -11.04
C LEU A 50 6.97 18.34 -10.88
N GLN A 51 8.29 18.26 -10.68
CA GLN A 51 9.16 19.45 -10.67
C GLN A 51 9.42 19.99 -12.08
N GLU A 52 9.29 19.14 -13.10
CA GLU A 52 9.59 19.50 -14.49
C GLU A 52 8.32 19.75 -15.32
N THR A 53 7.21 19.10 -14.97
CA THR A 53 5.96 19.19 -15.74
C THR A 53 4.71 18.92 -14.89
N ASN A 54 3.56 19.38 -15.38
CA ASN A 54 2.27 19.09 -14.78
C ASN A 54 1.72 17.75 -15.30
N LEU A 55 1.16 16.95 -14.40
CA LEU A 55 0.45 15.71 -14.74
C LEU A 55 -1.06 15.95 -14.67
N ASN A 56 -1.79 15.63 -15.75
CA ASN A 56 -3.24 15.73 -15.78
C ASN A 56 -3.92 14.48 -15.21
N GLN A 57 -3.34 13.30 -15.45
CA GLN A 57 -3.92 12.03 -15.03
C GLN A 57 -2.83 10.97 -14.89
N VAL A 58 -2.98 10.10 -13.89
CA VAL A 58 -2.14 8.93 -13.67
C VAL A 58 -3.02 7.70 -13.53
N PHE A 59 -2.73 6.65 -14.28
CA PHE A 59 -3.33 5.34 -14.12
C PHE A 59 -2.32 4.41 -13.44
N VAL A 60 -2.73 3.75 -12.37
CA VAL A 60 -1.88 2.87 -11.59
C VAL A 60 -2.57 1.53 -11.41
N THR A 61 -1.84 0.45 -11.64
CA THR A 61 -2.24 -0.91 -11.27
C THR A 61 -1.23 -1.43 -10.26
N SER A 62 -1.70 -1.80 -9.08
CA SER A 62 -0.84 -2.29 -7.99
C SER A 62 -0.79 -3.81 -7.98
N SER A 63 0.42 -4.36 -8.08
CA SER A 63 0.67 -5.79 -7.82
C SER A 63 1.20 -5.94 -6.40
N LEU A 64 0.30 -6.25 -5.47
CA LEU A 64 0.63 -6.26 -4.04
C LEU A 64 1.23 -7.60 -3.60
N PRO A 65 2.32 -7.59 -2.81
CA PRO A 65 2.86 -8.81 -2.23
C PRO A 65 1.92 -9.34 -1.14
N ALA A 66 1.99 -10.65 -0.85
CA ALA A 66 1.25 -11.26 0.26
C ALA A 66 1.53 -10.59 1.62
N SER A 67 2.73 -10.02 1.80
CA SER A 67 3.12 -9.27 3.00
C SER A 67 2.36 -7.97 3.20
N TYR A 68 1.64 -7.50 2.18
CA TYR A 68 0.78 -6.32 2.30
C TYR A 68 -0.51 -6.63 3.09
N THR A 69 -0.95 -7.89 3.13
CA THR A 69 -2.13 -8.31 3.88
C THR A 69 -1.79 -8.57 5.34
N ASP A 70 -1.07 -9.66 5.62
CA ASP A 70 -0.64 -10.05 6.96
C ASP A 70 0.39 -11.19 6.90
N ALA A 71 0.98 -11.53 8.06
CA ALA A 71 1.97 -12.61 8.17
C ALA A 71 1.38 -14.00 7.90
N GLU A 72 0.08 -14.20 8.13
CA GLU A 72 -0.60 -15.47 7.89
C GLU A 72 -0.71 -15.74 6.39
N THR A 73 -1.04 -14.73 5.60
CA THR A 73 -1.12 -14.76 4.13
C THR A 73 0.24 -15.09 3.52
N VAL A 74 1.33 -14.55 4.09
CA VAL A 74 2.70 -14.91 3.68
C VAL A 74 2.98 -16.39 3.94
N THR A 75 2.62 -16.88 5.13
CA THR A 75 2.83 -18.27 5.52
C THR A 75 2.01 -19.24 4.66
N LYS A 76 0.75 -18.87 4.35
CA LYS A 76 -0.12 -19.59 3.41
C LYS A 76 0.49 -19.66 2.02
N LEU A 77 0.95 -18.52 1.47
CA LEU A 77 1.60 -18.49 0.17
C LEU A 77 2.82 -19.42 0.12
N ALA A 78 3.69 -19.37 1.13
CA ALA A 78 4.86 -20.23 1.22
C ALA A 78 4.47 -21.72 1.31
N GLY A 79 3.51 -22.07 2.16
CA GLY A 79 3.02 -23.44 2.35
C GLY A 79 2.37 -24.01 1.08
N GLN A 80 1.49 -23.25 0.43
CA GLN A 80 0.86 -23.64 -0.83
C GLN A 80 1.90 -23.84 -1.94
N THR A 81 2.90 -22.96 -2.03
CA THR A 81 3.99 -23.08 -3.02
C THR A 81 4.76 -24.39 -2.80
N ALA A 82 5.13 -24.69 -1.56
CA ALA A 82 5.84 -25.93 -1.23
C ALA A 82 5.00 -27.19 -1.53
N ARG A 83 3.70 -27.19 -1.16
CA ARG A 83 2.78 -28.32 -1.46
C ARG A 83 2.67 -28.58 -2.95
N LEU A 84 2.37 -27.55 -3.72
CA LEU A 84 2.15 -27.66 -5.17
C LEU A 84 3.41 -28.11 -5.92
N LEU A 85 4.59 -27.63 -5.51
CA LEU A 85 5.86 -28.08 -6.09
C LEU A 85 6.18 -29.56 -5.78
N ASN A 86 5.57 -30.13 -4.75
CA ASN A 86 5.67 -31.55 -4.41
C ASN A 86 4.47 -32.38 -4.94
N GLY A 87 3.63 -31.81 -5.81
CA GLY A 87 2.47 -32.50 -6.38
C GLY A 87 1.34 -32.75 -5.39
N ILE A 88 1.36 -32.10 -4.21
CA ILE A 88 0.31 -32.20 -3.21
C ILE A 88 -0.77 -31.17 -3.55
N PRO A 89 -2.02 -31.59 -3.80
CA PRO A 89 -3.10 -30.66 -4.13
C PRO A 89 -3.47 -29.78 -2.93
N LEU A 90 -4.09 -28.62 -3.23
CA LEU A 90 -4.73 -27.76 -2.24
C LEU A 90 -6.12 -28.31 -1.90
N ASP A 91 -6.64 -27.92 -0.74
CA ASP A 91 -8.01 -28.30 -0.34
C ASP A 91 -9.01 -27.49 -1.18
N GLU A 92 -10.18 -28.06 -1.52
CA GLU A 92 -11.15 -27.41 -2.44
C GLU A 92 -11.68 -26.07 -1.91
N GLU A 93 -11.77 -25.91 -0.59
CA GLU A 93 -12.24 -24.68 0.08
C GLU A 93 -11.10 -23.67 0.31
N GLU A 94 -9.84 -24.05 0.07
CA GLU A 94 -8.68 -23.19 0.30
C GLU A 94 -8.55 -22.14 -0.80
N THR A 95 -8.51 -20.85 -0.41
CA THR A 95 -8.22 -19.78 -1.37
C THR A 95 -6.79 -19.88 -1.87
N ARG A 96 -6.62 -20.06 -3.18
CA ARG A 96 -5.31 -20.20 -3.82
C ARG A 96 -4.58 -18.85 -3.92
N LEU A 97 -3.35 -18.82 -3.42
CA LEU A 97 -2.40 -17.72 -3.53
C LEU A 97 -1.19 -18.11 -4.40
N ALA A 98 -0.71 -19.35 -4.27
CA ALA A 98 0.45 -19.81 -5.02
C ALA A 98 0.15 -19.99 -6.51
N PHE A 99 1.02 -19.38 -7.34
CA PHE A 99 0.91 -19.38 -8.80
C PHE A 99 -0.42 -18.81 -9.31
N ASP A 100 -0.96 -17.80 -8.62
CA ASP A 100 -2.19 -17.12 -9.00
C ASP A 100 -2.10 -15.61 -8.69
N VAL A 101 -3.05 -14.84 -9.21
CA VAL A 101 -3.26 -13.43 -8.85
C VAL A 101 -4.50 -13.35 -7.97
N TYR A 102 -4.28 -13.00 -6.71
CA TYR A 102 -5.35 -12.84 -5.74
C TYR A 102 -5.99 -11.44 -5.89
N PRO A 103 -7.31 -11.35 -6.17
CA PRO A 103 -7.99 -10.06 -6.25
C PRO A 103 -8.07 -9.44 -4.85
N HIS A 104 -7.26 -8.41 -4.62
CA HIS A 104 -7.32 -7.60 -3.40
C HIS A 104 -8.28 -6.44 -3.62
N GLN A 105 -9.35 -6.37 -2.81
CA GLN A 105 -10.21 -5.19 -2.78
C GLN A 105 -9.49 -4.06 -2.03
N ALA A 106 -8.85 -3.17 -2.78
CA ALA A 106 -8.41 -1.90 -2.23
C ALA A 106 -9.58 -0.90 -2.22
N PRO A 107 -9.76 -0.11 -1.14
CA PRO A 107 -10.68 1.02 -1.21
C PRO A 107 -10.26 1.94 -2.35
N ASN A 108 -11.22 2.34 -3.17
CA ASN A 108 -10.96 3.25 -4.27
C ASN A 108 -10.38 4.56 -3.69
N LEU A 109 -9.19 4.96 -4.14
CA LEU A 109 -8.55 6.19 -3.68
C LEU A 109 -9.14 7.43 -4.34
N SER A 110 -10.03 7.25 -5.33
CA SER A 110 -10.91 8.30 -5.82
C SER A 110 -12.00 8.56 -4.77
N ASN A 111 -11.99 9.77 -4.22
CA ASN A 111 -13.03 10.30 -3.31
C ASN A 111 -14.45 9.92 -3.71
#